data_AF-A0A7X7V7R0-F1
#
_entry.id   AF-A0A7X7V7R0-F1
#
_cell.length_a   1.000
_cell.length_b   1.000
_cell.length_c   1.000
_cell.angle_alpha   90.00
_cell.angle_beta   90.00
_cell.angle_gamma   90.00
#
_symmetry.space_group_name_H-M   'P 1'
#
loop_
_entity.id
_entity.type
_entity.pdbx_description
1 polymer ?
#
loop_
_entity_poly.entity_id
_entity_poly.type
_entity_poly.pdbx_seq_one_letter_code
_entity_poly.pdbx_strand_id
1 'polypeptide(L)'
;MLSALLYLGLRPETIGGSADSSQNPSPTAARTMPSLPTGGAFADSIDFASDRVSGRFTINASNWEGSTLVVNVTIAVEWGSLNYDFLAMDMASGDVVSANLATHPSDLPGGTLTAGEQATGTVRFNKERGDTQVLLGDAGHSNLTMLAVKGQ
;
A
#
# COMPACT_ATOMS: atom_id res chain seq x y z
N MET A 1 -25.90 26.79 -75.76
CA MET A 1 -25.37 26.21 -77.02
C MET A 1 -24.31 25.18 -76.63
N LEU A 2 -24.31 24.03 -77.30
CA LEU A 2 -23.31 22.94 -77.30
C LEU A 2 -23.23 21.99 -76.09
N SER A 3 -23.98 20.90 -76.22
CA SER A 3 -23.57 19.49 -76.32
C SER A 3 -22.22 19.00 -75.76
N ALA A 4 -22.38 17.89 -75.02
CA ALA A 4 -21.49 16.80 -74.65
C ALA A 4 -20.34 16.42 -75.61
N LEU A 5 -19.30 15.77 -75.06
CA LEU A 5 -18.97 14.39 -75.46
C LEU A 5 -18.21 13.63 -74.36
N LEU A 6 -18.58 12.36 -74.28
CA LEU A 6 -18.16 11.28 -73.37
C LEU A 6 -16.83 10.67 -73.88
N TYR A 7 -15.93 10.26 -72.99
CA TYR A 7 -14.91 9.24 -73.32
C TYR A 7 -14.71 8.27 -72.15
N LEU A 8 -15.07 7.01 -72.39
CA LEU A 8 -14.78 5.86 -71.53
C LEU A 8 -13.32 5.42 -71.74
N GLY A 9 -12.62 5.14 -70.66
CA GLY A 9 -11.30 4.50 -70.65
C GLY A 9 -11.13 3.70 -69.36
N LEU A 10 -10.73 2.44 -69.49
CA LEU A 10 -10.84 1.35 -68.51
C LEU A 10 -9.75 1.39 -67.42
N ARG A 11 -10.10 0.78 -66.27
CA ARG A 11 -9.35 0.63 -64.99
C ARG A 11 -7.94 0.03 -65.18
N PRO A 12 -6.99 0.24 -64.24
CA PRO A 12 -6.95 -0.56 -63.00
C PRO A 12 -6.79 0.27 -61.71
N GLU A 13 -7.24 -0.32 -60.61
CA GLU A 13 -7.32 0.26 -59.27
C GLU A 13 -5.98 0.78 -58.75
N THR A 14 -5.97 2.03 -58.27
CA THR A 14 -4.87 2.60 -57.48
C THR A 14 -5.47 3.34 -56.30
N ILE A 15 -5.25 2.77 -55.11
CA ILE A 15 -4.99 3.41 -53.82
C ILE A 15 -5.97 4.54 -53.44
N GLY A 16 -6.97 4.17 -52.64
CA GLY A 16 -7.77 5.10 -51.83
C GLY A 16 -8.02 4.46 -50.48
N GLY A 17 -7.05 4.59 -49.57
CA GLY A 17 -7.19 4.19 -48.17
C GLY A 17 -8.32 4.99 -47.53
N SER A 18 -9.33 4.27 -47.05
CA SER A 18 -10.40 4.83 -46.24
C SER A 18 -9.82 5.34 -44.92
N ALA A 19 -9.62 6.65 -44.81
CA ALA A 19 -9.42 7.32 -43.53
C ALA A 19 -10.78 7.41 -42.82
N ASP A 20 -11.19 6.31 -42.18
CA ASP A 20 -12.22 6.37 -41.15
C ASP A 20 -11.54 6.72 -39.82
N SER A 21 -11.99 7.82 -39.22
CA SER A 21 -11.39 8.42 -38.04
C SER A 21 -11.83 7.67 -36.79
N SER A 22 -11.22 6.50 -36.55
CA SER A 22 -11.34 5.82 -35.27
C SER A 22 -10.55 6.61 -34.22
N GLN A 23 -11.29 7.36 -33.40
CA GLN A 23 -10.77 8.02 -32.21
C GLN A 23 -10.12 6.95 -31.32
N ASN A 24 -8.79 6.90 -31.31
CA ASN A 24 -8.03 6.06 -30.40
C ASN A 24 -8.15 6.71 -29.00
N PRO A 25 -8.88 6.14 -28.04
CA PRO A 25 -8.88 6.67 -26.68
C PRO A 25 -7.45 6.53 -26.14
N SER A 26 -6.82 7.66 -25.83
CA SER A 26 -5.54 7.67 -25.13
C SER A 26 -5.72 6.93 -23.81
N PRO A 27 -4.95 5.87 -23.52
CA PRO A 27 -5.06 5.17 -22.25
C PRO A 27 -4.73 6.15 -21.13
N THR A 28 -5.71 6.40 -20.26
CA THR A 28 -5.51 7.12 -19.01
C THR A 28 -4.44 6.37 -18.23
N ALA A 29 -3.30 7.00 -17.96
CA ALA A 29 -2.25 6.43 -17.14
C ALA A 29 -2.87 5.98 -15.80
N ALA A 30 -2.94 4.68 -15.58
CA ALA A 30 -3.34 4.13 -14.30
C ALA A 30 -2.37 4.68 -13.25
N ARG A 31 -2.90 5.26 -12.17
CA ARG A 31 -2.06 5.62 -11.02
C ARG A 31 -1.38 4.35 -10.55
N THR A 32 -0.06 4.32 -10.62
CA THR A 32 0.73 3.27 -9.97
C THR A 32 0.42 3.38 -8.48
N MET A 33 -0.37 2.43 -7.96
CA MET A 33 -0.46 2.28 -6.51
C MET A 33 0.96 2.01 -6.01
N PRO A 34 1.38 2.61 -4.87
CA PRO A 34 2.61 2.21 -4.23
C PRO A 34 2.63 0.69 -4.13
N SER A 35 3.72 0.05 -4.58
CA SER A 35 3.89 -1.39 -4.46
C SER A 35 3.79 -1.75 -2.98
N LEU A 36 2.68 -2.38 -2.60
CA LEU A 36 2.51 -2.92 -1.28
C LEU A 36 3.58 -4.02 -1.09
N PRO A 37 4.36 -4.01 0.01
CA PRO A 37 5.34 -5.07 0.24
C PRO A 37 4.70 -6.45 0.11
N THR A 38 5.43 -7.40 -0.50
CA THR A 38 5.04 -8.81 -0.57
C THR A 38 4.66 -9.30 0.83
N GLY A 39 3.48 -9.93 0.96
CA GLY A 39 2.81 -10.19 2.24
C GLY A 39 3.74 -10.57 3.40
N GLY A 40 3.49 -9.97 4.56
CA GLY A 40 4.34 -10.06 5.74
C GLY A 40 4.66 -11.50 6.15
N ALA A 41 5.89 -11.73 6.59
CA ALA A 41 6.27 -13.01 7.17
C ALA A 41 5.55 -13.21 8.51
N PHE A 42 5.17 -14.45 8.82
CA PHE A 42 4.89 -14.85 10.21
C PHE A 42 6.23 -14.94 10.95
N ALA A 43 6.75 -13.77 11.30
CA ALA A 43 7.98 -13.60 12.04
C ALA A 43 7.72 -12.60 13.16
N ASP A 44 8.43 -12.78 14.28
CA ASP A 44 8.27 -11.88 15.41
C ASP A 44 9.01 -10.56 15.19
N SER A 45 9.98 -10.50 14.26
CA SER A 45 10.70 -9.28 13.93
C SER A 45 11.14 -9.21 12.48
N ILE A 46 11.30 -7.97 11.99
CA ILE A 46 11.81 -7.66 10.66
C ILE A 46 12.63 -6.36 10.72
N ASP A 47 13.73 -6.34 9.96
CA ASP A 47 14.50 -5.13 9.75
C ASP A 47 13.84 -4.28 8.66
N PHE A 48 13.78 -2.98 8.87
CA PHE A 48 13.28 -2.03 7.89
C PHE A 48 14.35 -1.00 7.54
N ALA A 49 14.36 -0.57 6.28
CA ALA A 49 15.25 0.46 5.79
C ALA A 49 14.63 1.22 4.62
N SER A 50 14.85 2.53 4.60
CA SER A 50 14.52 3.46 3.51
C SER A 50 15.69 4.41 3.27
N ASP A 51 15.52 5.39 2.39
CA ASP A 51 16.48 6.47 2.18
C ASP A 51 16.66 7.40 3.40
N ARG A 52 15.73 7.36 4.38
CA ARG A 52 15.69 8.31 5.50
C ARG A 52 15.78 7.69 6.88
N VAL A 53 15.46 6.41 7.00
CA VAL A 53 15.40 5.71 8.29
C VAL A 53 15.67 4.22 8.12
N SER A 54 16.39 3.64 9.06
CA SER A 54 16.50 2.19 9.23
C SER A 54 16.34 1.79 10.69
N GLY A 55 15.95 0.54 10.90
CA GLY A 55 15.74 0.01 12.23
C GLY A 55 15.12 -1.38 12.22
N ARG A 56 14.56 -1.75 13.37
CA ARG A 56 13.92 -3.05 13.58
C ARG A 56 12.51 -2.86 14.11
N PHE A 57 11.58 -3.60 13.53
CA PHE A 57 10.20 -3.70 13.98
C PHE A 57 9.94 -5.11 14.52
N THR A 58 9.35 -5.19 15.71
CA THR A 58 9.09 -6.45 16.41
C THR A 58 7.67 -6.49 16.92
N ILE A 59 6.99 -7.61 16.71
CA ILE A 59 5.75 -7.99 17.39
C ILE A 59 6.13 -8.91 18.56
N ASN A 60 6.00 -8.39 19.78
CA ASN A 60 6.34 -9.13 20.99
C ASN A 60 5.23 -10.12 21.39
N ALA A 61 3.97 -9.72 21.18
CA ALA A 61 2.80 -10.52 21.48
C ALA A 61 1.58 -10.02 20.69
N SER A 62 0.60 -10.90 20.50
CA SER A 62 -0.71 -10.52 19.97
C SER A 62 -1.81 -11.33 20.62
N ASN A 63 -2.97 -10.71 20.81
CA ASN A 63 -4.17 -11.36 21.32
C ASN A 63 -5.43 -10.66 20.80
N TRP A 64 -6.56 -11.34 20.90
CA TRP A 64 -7.87 -10.78 20.53
C TRP A 64 -8.71 -10.47 21.77
N GLU A 65 -9.24 -9.26 21.83
CA GLU A 65 -10.20 -8.78 22.83
C GLU A 65 -11.51 -8.45 22.11
N GLY A 66 -12.45 -9.40 22.05
CA GLY A 66 -13.65 -9.27 21.22
C GLY A 66 -13.29 -9.11 19.73
N SER A 67 -13.70 -7.98 19.14
CA SER A 67 -13.39 -7.51 17.78
C SER A 67 -12.21 -6.51 17.74
N THR A 68 -11.35 -6.55 18.74
CA THR A 68 -10.11 -5.75 18.78
C THR A 68 -8.90 -6.67 18.71
N LEU A 69 -8.05 -6.48 17.70
CA LEU A 69 -6.71 -7.05 17.69
C LEU A 69 -5.81 -6.19 18.55
N VAL A 70 -5.18 -6.79 19.55
CA VAL A 70 -4.25 -6.15 20.48
C VAL A 70 -2.86 -6.69 20.19
N VAL A 71 -1.93 -5.80 19.82
CA VAL A 71 -0.56 -6.18 19.42
C VAL A 71 0.43 -5.40 20.26
N ASN A 72 1.27 -6.10 21.02
CA ASN A 72 2.40 -5.48 21.70
C ASN A 72 3.59 -5.46 20.75
N VAL A 73 4.14 -4.27 20.51
CA VAL A 73 5.19 -4.04 19.52
C VAL A 73 6.38 -3.32 20.14
N THR A 74 7.53 -3.49 19.50
CA THR A 74 8.74 -2.69 19.74
C THR A 74 9.26 -2.15 18.40
N ILE A 75 9.57 -0.86 18.37
CA ILE A 75 10.29 -0.22 17.26
C ILE A 75 11.63 0.25 17.82
N ALA A 76 12.72 -0.09 17.14
CA ALA A 76 14.04 0.47 17.41
C ALA A 76 14.56 1.15 16.14
N VAL A 77 14.92 2.44 16.23
CA VAL A 77 15.50 3.19 15.10
C VAL A 77 17.02 3.15 15.24
N GLU A 78 17.70 2.59 14.24
CA GLU A 78 19.15 2.51 14.20
C GLU A 78 19.77 3.75 13.56
N TRP A 79 19.12 4.28 12.53
CA TRP A 79 19.57 5.46 11.80
C TRP A 79 18.39 6.27 11.29
N GLY A 80 18.55 7.59 11.21
CA GLY A 80 17.53 8.49 10.68
C GLY A 80 16.47 8.93 11.69
N SER A 81 15.27 9.24 11.20
CA SER A 81 14.11 9.58 12.03
C SER A 81 12.84 9.00 11.43
N LEU A 82 11.97 8.48 12.30
CA LEU A 82 10.73 7.81 11.97
C LEU A 82 9.58 8.48 12.72
N ASN A 83 8.62 9.05 12.01
CA ASN A 83 7.33 9.40 12.59
C ASN A 83 6.40 8.19 12.46
N TYR A 84 6.32 7.33 13.47
CA TYR A 84 5.69 6.03 13.29
C TYR A 84 4.17 6.10 13.31
N ASP A 85 3.54 5.33 12.41
CA ASP A 85 2.11 5.01 12.41
C ASP A 85 1.91 3.53 12.08
N PHE A 86 0.74 3.00 12.45
CA PHE A 86 0.41 1.59 12.28
C PHE A 86 -0.91 1.39 11.56
N LEU A 87 -0.90 0.43 10.64
CA LEU A 87 -2.09 -0.06 9.95
C LEU A 87 -2.19 -1.56 10.15
N ALA A 88 -3.41 -2.09 10.11
CA ALA A 88 -3.66 -3.52 10.02
C ALA A 88 -4.41 -3.82 8.72
N MET A 89 -3.92 -4.79 7.96
CA MET A 89 -4.55 -5.29 6.75
C MET A 89 -5.04 -6.72 6.99
N ASP A 90 -6.33 -6.95 6.78
CA ASP A 90 -6.90 -8.28 6.82
C ASP A 90 -6.43 -9.11 5.60
N MET A 91 -5.87 -10.29 5.84
CA MET A 91 -5.27 -11.09 4.77
C MET A 91 -6.31 -11.80 3.88
N ALA A 92 -7.55 -11.94 4.34
CA ALA A 92 -8.61 -12.61 3.59
C ALA A 92 -9.37 -11.64 2.68
N SER A 93 -9.69 -10.45 3.19
CA SER A 93 -10.47 -9.42 2.49
C SER A 93 -9.60 -8.35 1.82
N GLY A 94 -8.39 -8.11 2.35
CA GLY A 94 -7.57 -6.96 1.98
C GLY A 94 -7.97 -5.65 2.65
N ASP A 95 -8.94 -5.68 3.56
CA ASP A 95 -9.42 -4.49 4.26
C ASP A 95 -8.33 -3.89 5.16
N VAL A 96 -8.16 -2.57 5.09
CA VAL A 96 -7.15 -1.83 5.86
C VAL A 96 -7.82 -1.01 6.94
N VAL A 97 -7.36 -1.16 8.17
CA VAL A 97 -7.82 -0.38 9.33
C VAL A 97 -6.63 0.34 9.97
N SER A 98 -6.86 1.58 10.40
CA SER A 98 -5.87 2.34 11.16
C SER A 98 -5.82 1.88 12.62
N ALA A 99 -4.68 2.09 13.28
CA ALA A 99 -4.59 1.94 14.72
C ALA A 99 -5.57 2.87 15.45
N ASN A 100 -6.16 2.34 16.52
CA ASN A 100 -6.97 3.12 17.44
C ASN A 100 -6.08 4.16 18.14
N LEU A 101 -6.68 5.29 18.53
CA LEU A 101 -6.02 6.28 19.37
C LEU A 101 -5.62 5.66 20.71
N ALA A 102 -4.45 6.05 21.21
CA ALA A 102 -3.95 5.64 22.52
C ALA A 102 -4.89 6.12 23.62
N THR A 103 -5.53 5.17 24.32
CA THR A 103 -6.54 5.43 25.36
C THR A 103 -6.22 4.72 26.67
N HIS A 104 -5.31 3.73 26.67
CA HIS A 104 -4.82 3.08 27.88
C HIS A 104 -3.34 3.42 28.13
N PRO A 105 -2.87 3.33 29.39
CA PRO A 105 -1.47 3.62 29.73
C PRO A 105 -0.44 2.72 29.04
N SER A 106 -0.84 1.52 28.60
CA SER A 106 0.04 0.60 27.86
C SER A 106 0.06 0.88 26.36
N ASP A 107 -0.77 1.81 25.88
CA ASP A 107 -0.91 2.09 24.46
C ASP A 107 0.30 2.85 23.99
N LEU A 108 0.84 2.47 22.85
CA LEU A 108 1.90 3.23 22.20
C LEU A 108 1.27 4.48 21.57
N PRO A 109 1.50 5.69 22.11
CA PRO A 109 1.03 6.89 21.44
C PRO A 109 1.78 7.04 20.11
N GLY A 110 1.17 7.67 19.10
CA GLY A 110 1.92 8.07 17.91
C GLY A 110 3.04 9.05 18.28
N GLY A 111 4.15 9.01 17.55
CA GLY A 111 5.29 9.87 17.85
C GLY A 111 6.43 9.74 16.87
N THR A 112 7.52 10.45 17.18
CA THR A 112 8.75 10.41 16.40
C THR A 112 9.85 9.73 17.19
N LEU A 113 10.57 8.82 16.54
CA LEU A 113 11.81 8.24 17.02
C LEU A 113 12.96 8.73 16.15
N THR A 114 14.12 8.89 16.77
CA THR A 114 15.38 9.24 16.12
C THR A 114 16.41 8.14 16.33
N ALA A 115 17.54 8.24 15.63
CA ALA A 115 18.61 7.25 15.72
C ALA A 115 19.03 6.95 17.17
N GLY A 116 19.01 5.66 17.53
CA GLY A 116 19.31 5.16 18.87
C GLY A 116 18.10 5.10 19.80
N GLU A 117 16.94 5.63 19.41
CA GLU A 117 15.72 5.56 20.22
C GLU A 117 14.90 4.32 19.91
N GLN A 118 14.13 3.90 20.92
CA GLN A 118 13.17 2.82 20.80
C GLN A 118 11.86 3.17 21.51
N ALA A 119 10.76 2.62 21.02
CA ALA A 119 9.47 2.66 21.69
C ALA A 119 8.86 1.26 21.76
N THR A 120 8.24 0.95 22.89
CA THR A 120 7.53 -0.30 23.11
C THR A 120 6.17 0.03 23.70
N GLY A 121 5.13 -0.64 23.20
CA GLY A 121 3.79 -0.47 23.71
C GLY A 121 2.78 -1.28 22.93
N THR A 122 1.50 -1.06 23.23
CA THR A 122 0.40 -1.79 22.63
C THR A 122 -0.30 -0.96 21.57
N VAL A 123 -0.53 -1.56 20.41
CA VAL A 123 -1.32 -1.02 19.31
C VAL A 123 -2.61 -1.82 19.22
N ARG A 124 -3.75 -1.15 19.00
CA ARG A 124 -5.07 -1.80 18.91
C ARG A 124 -5.73 -1.48 17.59
N PHE A 125 -6.41 -2.48 17.02
CA PHE A 125 -7.14 -2.34 15.77
C PHE A 125 -8.55 -2.92 15.93
N ASN A 126 -9.58 -2.11 15.68
CA ASN A 126 -10.96 -2.58 15.63
C ASN A 126 -11.21 -3.24 14.27
N LYS A 127 -11.26 -4.57 14.24
CA LYS A 127 -11.52 -5.36 13.03
C LYS A 127 -12.10 -6.73 13.35
N GLU A 128 -12.67 -7.38 12.34
CA GLU A 128 -13.08 -8.77 12.44
C GLU A 128 -11.88 -9.70 12.67
N ARG A 129 -12.11 -10.82 13.35
CA ARG A 129 -11.05 -11.80 13.62
C ARG A 129 -10.57 -12.45 12.33
N GLY A 130 -9.25 -12.53 12.16
CA GLY A 130 -8.63 -13.13 11.00
C GLY A 130 -7.13 -12.88 10.96
N ASP A 131 -6.43 -13.64 10.12
CA ASP A 131 -5.01 -13.40 9.85
C ASP A 131 -4.82 -11.96 9.35
N THR A 132 -3.85 -11.27 9.94
CA THR A 132 -3.70 -9.82 9.79
C THR A 132 -2.24 -9.48 9.54
N GLN A 133 -1.96 -8.59 8.59
CA GLN A 133 -0.66 -7.97 8.45
C GLN A 133 -0.66 -6.65 9.21
N VAL A 134 0.27 -6.50 10.15
CA VAL A 134 0.52 -5.23 10.85
C VAL A 134 1.62 -4.52 10.07
N LEU A 135 1.31 -3.31 9.60
CA LEU A 135 2.21 -2.47 8.84
C LEU A 135 2.76 -1.38 9.76
N LEU A 136 4.08 -1.18 9.70
CA LEU A 136 4.75 -0.01 10.24
C LEU A 136 4.96 0.99 9.11
N GLY A 137 4.45 2.20 9.28
CA GLY A 137 4.61 3.29 8.32
C GLY A 137 5.34 4.50 8.91
N ASP A 138 5.82 5.36 8.02
CA ASP A 138 6.23 6.72 8.34
C ASP A 138 5.08 7.67 8.02
N ALA A 139 4.52 8.32 9.03
CA ALA A 139 3.33 9.15 9.01
C ALA A 139 3.52 10.34 8.06
N GLY A 140 3.12 10.13 6.80
CA GLY A 140 3.19 11.10 5.71
C GLY A 140 4.00 10.63 4.49
N HIS A 141 4.71 9.50 4.56
CA HIS A 141 5.69 9.16 3.54
C HIS A 141 5.53 7.78 2.88
N SER A 142 5.33 6.68 3.61
CA SER A 142 5.09 5.33 3.03
C SER A 142 4.94 4.25 4.10
N ASN A 143 4.46 3.07 3.69
CA ASN A 143 4.62 1.83 4.46
C ASN A 143 6.09 1.38 4.40
N LEU A 144 6.73 1.12 5.55
CA LEU A 144 8.13 0.71 5.61
C LEU A 144 8.28 -0.81 5.61
N THR A 145 7.48 -1.49 6.42
CA THR A 145 7.55 -2.95 6.58
C THR A 145 6.22 -3.50 7.09
N MET A 146 6.08 -4.82 7.05
CA MET A 146 4.90 -5.51 7.56
C MET A 146 5.25 -6.88 8.15
N LEU A 147 4.54 -7.24 9.22
CA LEU A 147 4.62 -8.55 9.88
C LEU A 147 3.23 -9.17 9.96
N ALA A 148 3.14 -10.48 9.74
CA ALA A 148 1.87 -11.19 9.82
C ALA A 148 1.61 -11.71 11.24
N VAL A 149 0.36 -11.54 11.68
CA VAL A 149 -0.21 -11.99 12.95
C VAL A 149 -1.31 -12.99 12.64
N LYS A 150 -1.28 -14.15 13.30
CA LYS A 150 -2.34 -15.17 13.14
C LYS A 150 -3.61 -14.77 13.86
N GLY A 151 -4.75 -15.01 13.23
CA GLY A 151 -6.09 -14.78 13.77
C GLY A 151 -6.55 -15.86 14.76
N GLN A 152 -5.72 -16.21 15.76
CA GLN A 152 -5.98 -17.26 16.76
C GLN A 152 -7.19 -16.94 17.66
#